data_AF-A0A6P1ABE2-F1
#
_entry.id   AF-A0A6P1ABE2-F1
#
_cell.length_a   1.000
_cell.length_b   1.000
_cell.length_c   1.000
_cell.angle_alpha   90.00
_cell.angle_beta   90.00
_cell.angle_gamma   90.00
#
_symmetry.space_group_name_H-M   'P 1'
#
loop_
_entity.id
_entity.type
_entity.pdbx_description
1 polymer ?
#
loop_
_entity_poly.entity_id
_entity_poly.type
_entity_poly.pdbx_seq_one_letter_code
_entity_poly.pdbx_strand_id
1 'polypeptide(L)'
;MAQTKTSLTNLTWSEQTELVGLVLSVVPQTNATLFPQYTIGLHAWFLDQVRQLNPQLSQYLHDGQSEKPFTISDLEGEINTQGKQLQLKSKQTYRWYVNALSVELVEWLKKWLEKVPATIDLRSAPLEIIQVAIANPPTTYQHLLSSKTLKSLNLSFISPTSFRRKKHHFPLPLPRNVFHSYLRRWNDFSNLPYPQDEFLDWIDEYVLINRHQLQTTKVAAGKRGTVTGFVGAIEYSLAKAAFEQPEFVDLFSALGQLAPYCGTGHKTTFGLGRTKLSWTENTPSIESLAVETQLAQRIEELTTNLLKTQKRTGGTRALNVCQTRATILARQERGESLKNIALELDMSYETVKTYAKIARKALNS
;
A
#
# COMPACT_ATOMS: atom_id res chain seq x y z
N MET A 1 13.12 1.71 33.62
CA MET A 1 12.46 1.57 32.30
C MET A 1 11.24 0.71 32.50
N ALA A 2 10.05 1.31 32.52
CA ALA A 2 8.81 0.54 32.54
C ALA A 2 8.67 -0.09 31.14
N GLN A 3 8.65 -1.42 31.06
CA GLN A 3 8.18 -2.09 29.86
C GLN A 3 6.70 -1.75 29.73
N THR A 4 6.35 -0.87 28.80
CA THR A 4 4.96 -0.65 28.43
C THR A 4 4.47 -1.99 27.87
N LYS A 5 3.61 -2.69 28.62
CA LYS A 5 3.02 -3.94 28.14
C LYS A 5 2.14 -3.59 26.94
N THR A 6 2.47 -4.14 25.77
CA THR A 6 1.60 -4.08 24.60
C THR A 6 0.25 -4.70 24.97
N SER A 7 -0.82 -3.93 24.83
CA SER A 7 -2.18 -4.41 25.09
C SER A 7 -2.69 -5.21 23.89
N LEU A 8 -3.09 -6.45 24.11
CA LEU A 8 -3.75 -7.28 23.11
C LEU A 8 -5.25 -7.34 23.47
N THR A 9 -6.07 -6.56 22.77
CA THR A 9 -7.51 -6.51 23.04
C THR A 9 -8.23 -7.60 22.25
N ASN A 10 -8.66 -8.68 22.91
CA ASN A 10 -9.51 -9.77 22.40
C ASN A 10 -9.21 -10.17 20.94
N LEU A 11 -7.96 -10.56 20.67
CA LEU A 11 -7.51 -11.03 19.36
C LEU A 11 -7.71 -12.54 19.24
N THR A 12 -8.94 -12.95 18.93
CA THR A 12 -9.29 -14.36 18.77
C THR A 12 -10.08 -14.57 17.49
N TRP A 13 -9.75 -15.63 16.76
CA TRP A 13 -10.47 -16.04 15.57
C TRP A 13 -10.42 -17.56 15.38
N SER A 14 -11.36 -18.07 14.60
CA SER A 14 -11.49 -19.51 14.33
C SER A 14 -10.34 -20.02 13.45
N GLU A 15 -10.06 -21.33 13.51
CA GLU A 15 -9.07 -21.97 12.61
C GLU A 15 -9.50 -21.94 11.13
N GLN A 16 -10.78 -21.68 10.84
CA GLN A 16 -11.29 -21.58 9.48
C GLN A 16 -11.12 -20.17 8.88
N THR A 17 -10.52 -19.24 9.61
CA THR A 17 -10.39 -17.84 9.17
C THR A 17 -9.41 -17.74 8.01
N GLU A 18 -9.83 -17.10 6.92
CA GLU A 18 -9.02 -16.91 5.70
C GLU A 18 -8.58 -15.44 5.54
N LEU A 19 -9.37 -14.53 6.12
CA LEU A 19 -9.19 -13.08 6.03
C LEU A 19 -9.21 -12.46 7.41
N VAL A 20 -8.25 -11.60 7.74
CA VAL A 20 -8.29 -10.76 8.95
C VAL A 20 -7.47 -9.49 8.74
N GLY A 21 -7.95 -8.39 9.30
CA GLY A 21 -7.20 -7.13 9.36
C GLY A 21 -6.82 -6.77 10.77
N LEU A 22 -5.55 -6.45 11.00
CA LEU A 22 -5.05 -5.91 12.26
C LEU A 22 -4.74 -4.42 12.13
N VAL A 23 -4.90 -3.70 13.23
CA VAL A 23 -4.35 -2.36 13.44
C VAL A 23 -3.42 -2.37 14.63
N LEU A 24 -2.23 -1.83 14.42
CA LEU A 24 -1.24 -1.57 15.45
C LEU A 24 -1.32 -0.09 15.80
N SER A 25 -1.61 0.21 17.06
CA SER A 25 -1.44 1.56 17.61
C SER A 25 0.01 1.70 18.05
N VAL A 26 0.69 2.71 17.51
CA VAL A 26 2.11 2.93 17.72
C VAL A 26 2.41 4.35 18.14
N VAL A 27 3.44 4.53 18.98
CA VAL A 27 3.82 5.83 19.54
C VAL A 27 5.33 6.03 19.38
N PRO A 28 5.80 7.17 18.86
CA PRO A 28 7.22 7.51 18.89
C PRO A 28 7.59 8.00 20.30
N GLN A 29 8.70 7.49 20.85
CA GLN A 29 9.16 7.88 22.20
C GLN A 29 9.65 9.33 22.24
N THR A 30 10.34 9.76 21.18
CA THR A 30 10.78 11.14 20.97
C THR A 30 10.17 11.69 19.69
N ASN A 31 10.25 13.00 19.47
CA ASN A 31 9.94 13.54 18.14
C ASN A 31 10.85 12.84 17.13
N ALA A 32 10.27 12.38 16.04
CA ALA A 32 10.96 11.53 15.10
C ALA A 32 10.67 11.96 13.67
N THR A 33 11.69 11.88 12.84
CA THR A 33 11.59 12.23 11.43
C THR A 33 11.40 10.96 10.60
N LEU A 34 10.32 10.94 9.82
CA LEU A 34 10.06 9.94 8.81
C LEU A 34 10.55 10.41 7.45
N PHE A 35 11.18 9.49 6.73
CA PHE A 35 11.44 9.69 5.32
C PHE A 35 10.14 9.54 4.52
N PRO A 36 9.86 10.31 3.46
CA PRO A 36 8.58 10.22 2.74
C PRO A 36 8.25 8.83 2.15
N GLN A 37 9.24 7.97 1.92
CA GLN A 37 9.02 6.58 1.49
C GLN A 37 9.08 5.55 2.65
N TYR A 38 8.79 5.97 3.89
CA TYR A 38 8.88 5.12 5.08
C TYR A 38 8.05 3.83 5.00
N THR A 39 7.05 3.77 4.12
CA THR A 39 6.27 2.55 3.86
C THR A 39 7.10 1.40 3.29
N ILE A 40 8.25 1.68 2.66
CA ILE A 40 9.25 0.65 2.29
C ILE A 40 9.84 0.03 3.56
N GLY A 41 10.11 0.86 4.58
CA GLY A 41 10.57 0.41 5.89
C GLY A 41 9.53 -0.45 6.59
N LEU A 42 8.26 -0.06 6.56
CA LEU A 42 7.14 -0.85 7.11
C LEU A 42 7.01 -2.21 6.40
N HIS A 43 7.10 -2.23 5.07
CA HIS A 43 7.10 -3.47 4.28
C HIS A 43 8.26 -4.38 4.66
N ALA A 44 9.49 -3.84 4.70
CA ALA A 44 10.68 -4.60 5.04
C ALA A 44 10.61 -5.14 6.46
N TRP A 45 10.15 -4.32 7.42
CA TRP A 45 9.95 -4.75 8.80
C TRP A 45 8.93 -5.88 8.90
N PHE A 46 7.80 -5.79 8.20
CA PHE A 46 6.79 -6.85 8.19
C PHE A 46 7.35 -8.17 7.67
N LEU A 47 8.03 -8.15 6.50
CA LEU A 47 8.63 -9.37 5.95
C LEU A 47 9.74 -9.93 6.83
N ASP A 48 10.46 -9.08 7.56
CA ASP A 48 11.44 -9.50 8.56
C ASP A 48 10.77 -10.25 9.72
N GLN A 49 9.66 -9.73 10.25
CA GLN A 49 8.85 -10.44 11.26
C GLN A 49 8.38 -11.80 10.74
N VAL A 50 7.89 -11.85 9.49
CA VAL A 50 7.48 -13.10 8.86
C VAL A 50 8.66 -14.07 8.80
N ARG A 51 9.83 -13.59 8.36
CA ARG A 51 11.05 -14.40 8.21
C ARG A 51 11.51 -15.02 9.53
N GLN A 52 11.39 -14.30 10.64
CA GLN A 52 11.83 -14.77 11.96
C GLN A 52 11.04 -16.01 12.44
N LEU A 53 9.76 -16.12 12.09
CA LEU A 53 8.92 -17.28 12.46
C LEU A 53 8.78 -18.30 11.33
N ASN A 54 8.78 -17.86 10.07
CA ASN A 54 8.62 -18.70 8.90
C ASN A 54 9.40 -18.12 7.68
N PRO A 55 10.68 -18.51 7.52
CA PRO A 55 11.52 -18.06 6.41
C PRO A 55 10.95 -18.38 5.01
N GLN A 56 10.31 -19.55 4.85
CA GLN A 56 9.74 -19.97 3.56
C GLN A 56 8.56 -19.09 3.17
N LEU A 57 7.67 -18.79 4.12
CA LEU A 57 6.56 -17.86 3.88
C LEU A 57 7.08 -16.47 3.51
N SER A 58 8.07 -15.95 4.23
CA SER A 58 8.66 -14.64 3.90
C SER A 58 9.23 -14.61 2.47
N GLN A 59 9.92 -15.68 2.06
CA GLN A 59 10.43 -15.81 0.69
C GLN A 59 9.30 -15.76 -0.34
N TYR A 60 8.23 -16.51 -0.12
CA TYR A 60 7.04 -16.50 -0.98
C TYR A 60 6.41 -15.10 -1.05
N LEU A 61 6.24 -14.42 0.08
CA LEU A 61 5.69 -13.05 0.12
C LEU A 61 6.60 -12.02 -0.57
N HIS A 62 7.90 -12.25 -0.60
CA HIS A 62 8.86 -11.36 -1.25
C HIS A 62 8.95 -11.62 -2.77
N ASP A 63 9.21 -12.87 -3.17
CA ASP A 63 9.58 -13.29 -4.52
C ASP A 63 8.44 -13.86 -5.37
N GLY A 64 7.31 -14.19 -4.74
CA GLY A 64 6.13 -14.75 -5.39
C GLY A 64 5.73 -13.91 -6.61
N GLN A 65 5.48 -14.61 -7.73
CA GLN A 65 5.03 -13.99 -8.98
C GLN A 65 3.50 -13.88 -9.07
N SER A 66 2.77 -14.59 -8.20
CA SER A 66 1.32 -14.47 -8.00
C SER A 66 0.95 -13.19 -7.24
N GLU A 67 -0.35 -12.95 -7.01
CA GLU A 67 -0.74 -11.90 -6.07
C GLU A 67 -0.14 -12.15 -4.69
N LYS A 68 0.13 -11.07 -3.95
CA LYS A 68 0.64 -11.17 -2.58
C LYS A 68 -0.54 -11.25 -1.61
N PRO A 69 -0.58 -12.22 -0.68
CA PRO A 69 -1.72 -12.45 0.20
C PRO A 69 -1.78 -11.48 1.38
N PHE A 70 -1.35 -10.22 1.19
CA PHE A 70 -1.40 -9.22 2.25
C PHE A 70 -1.49 -7.79 1.72
N THR A 71 -1.89 -6.89 2.61
CA THR A 71 -1.77 -5.45 2.41
C THR A 71 -1.21 -4.80 3.66
N ILE A 72 -0.53 -3.66 3.48
CA ILE A 72 -0.15 -2.78 4.59
C ILE A 72 -0.56 -1.36 4.25
N SER A 73 -0.85 -0.53 5.26
CA SER A 73 -1.09 0.90 5.07
C SER A 73 0.18 1.73 5.25
N ASP A 74 0.07 3.01 4.94
CA ASP A 74 0.83 4.10 5.54
C ASP A 74 0.44 4.30 7.03
N LEU A 75 1.11 5.22 7.72
CA LEU A 75 0.74 5.58 9.09
C LEU A 75 -0.46 6.55 9.07
N GLU A 76 -1.53 6.16 9.75
CA GLU A 76 -2.69 7.03 9.96
C GLU A 76 -2.53 7.82 11.27
N GLY A 77 -2.49 9.15 11.16
CA GLY A 77 -2.40 10.08 12.29
C GLY A 77 -2.02 11.50 11.86
N GLU A 78 -1.84 12.39 12.83
CA GLU A 78 -1.38 13.77 12.60
C GLU A 78 0.14 13.75 12.29
N ILE A 79 0.47 13.61 11.00
CA ILE A 79 1.85 13.64 10.50
C ILE A 79 2.09 15.05 9.97
N ASN A 80 2.85 15.82 10.73
CA ASN A 80 3.16 17.20 10.38
C ASN A 80 4.35 17.25 9.43
N THR A 81 4.48 18.39 8.76
CA THR A 81 5.61 18.65 7.88
C THR A 81 6.52 19.71 8.48
N GLN A 82 7.83 19.44 8.48
CA GLN A 82 8.85 20.45 8.80
C GLN A 82 9.81 20.52 7.62
N GLY A 83 9.63 21.54 6.79
CA GLY A 83 10.33 21.65 5.51
C GLY A 83 9.94 20.50 4.56
N LYS A 84 10.91 19.66 4.20
CA LYS A 84 10.71 18.52 3.26
C LYS A 84 10.57 17.16 3.96
N GLN A 85 10.44 17.17 5.28
CA GLN A 85 10.45 15.97 6.12
C GLN A 85 9.11 15.80 6.84
N LEU A 86 8.71 14.55 7.01
CA LEU A 86 7.55 14.16 7.80
C LEU A 86 7.98 14.07 9.27
N GLN A 87 7.20 14.65 10.17
CA GLN A 87 7.48 14.66 11.60
C GLN A 87 6.38 13.92 12.36
N LEU A 88 6.82 12.95 13.15
CA LEU A 88 6.02 12.33 14.18
C LEU A 88 6.28 13.04 15.51
N LYS A 89 5.20 13.37 16.21
CA LYS A 89 5.28 13.99 17.53
C LYS A 89 5.36 12.91 18.60
N SER A 90 6.28 13.08 19.54
CA SER A 90 6.39 12.24 20.74
C SER A 90 5.03 12.12 21.43
N LYS A 91 4.73 10.92 21.92
CA LYS A 91 3.48 10.60 22.66
C LYS A 91 2.18 10.72 21.87
N GLN A 92 2.22 11.06 20.58
CA GLN A 92 1.05 10.94 19.70
C GLN A 92 0.90 9.49 19.23
N THR A 93 -0.36 9.05 19.13
CA THR A 93 -0.68 7.71 18.62
C THR A 93 -0.90 7.77 17.12
N TYR A 94 -0.21 6.87 16.42
CA TYR A 94 -0.38 6.59 15.00
C TYR A 94 -0.93 5.17 14.84
N ARG A 95 -1.64 4.92 13.74
CA ARG A 95 -2.22 3.60 13.45
C ARG A 95 -1.63 3.05 12.17
N TRP A 96 -1.21 1.80 12.21
CA TRP A 96 -0.72 1.08 11.05
C TRP A 96 -1.54 -0.20 10.84
N TYR A 97 -1.97 -0.44 9.61
CA TYR A 97 -2.88 -1.52 9.26
C TYR A 97 -2.15 -2.60 8.48
N VAL A 98 -2.43 -3.85 8.81
CA VAL A 98 -1.93 -5.04 8.12
C VAL A 98 -3.09 -5.99 7.90
N ASN A 99 -3.35 -6.41 6.67
CA ASN A 99 -4.38 -7.40 6.37
C ASN A 99 -3.75 -8.67 5.80
N ALA A 100 -4.23 -9.83 6.24
CA ALA A 100 -3.95 -11.13 5.65
C ALA A 100 -5.10 -11.58 4.75
N LEU A 101 -4.73 -12.22 3.64
CA LEU A 101 -5.63 -12.69 2.58
C LEU A 101 -5.54 -14.20 2.31
N SER A 102 -4.73 -14.94 3.07
CA SER A 102 -4.63 -16.39 2.93
C SER A 102 -4.54 -17.06 4.29
N VAL A 103 -4.97 -18.32 4.36
CA VAL A 103 -4.97 -19.14 5.57
C VAL A 103 -3.57 -19.19 6.20
N GLU A 104 -2.54 -19.40 5.39
CA GLU A 104 -1.15 -19.52 5.88
C GLU A 104 -0.69 -18.24 6.58
N LEU A 105 -1.08 -17.07 6.06
CA LEU A 105 -0.72 -15.80 6.67
C LEU A 105 -1.59 -15.47 7.89
N VAL A 106 -2.86 -15.87 7.91
CA VAL A 106 -3.73 -15.76 9.09
C VAL A 106 -3.19 -16.62 10.24
N GLU A 107 -2.78 -17.86 9.97
CA GLU A 107 -2.14 -18.74 10.94
C GLU A 107 -0.82 -18.16 11.44
N TRP A 108 -0.02 -17.60 10.53
CA TRP A 108 1.21 -16.90 10.90
C TRP A 108 0.92 -15.71 11.82
N LEU A 109 -0.08 -14.88 11.52
CA LEU A 109 -0.48 -13.75 12.37
C LEU A 109 -0.88 -14.21 13.76
N LYS A 110 -1.64 -15.31 13.85
CA LYS A 110 -2.06 -15.89 15.14
C LYS A 110 -0.85 -16.27 16.01
N LYS A 111 0.15 -16.93 15.42
CA LYS A 111 1.42 -17.25 16.11
C LYS A 111 2.22 -16.00 16.45
N TRP A 112 2.29 -15.04 15.54
CA TRP A 112 3.01 -13.78 15.75
C TRP A 112 2.44 -12.97 16.94
N LEU A 113 1.13 -13.02 17.16
CA LEU A 113 0.47 -12.36 18.30
C LEU A 113 0.88 -12.91 19.67
N GLU A 114 1.38 -14.15 19.76
CA GLU A 114 1.87 -14.71 21.03
C GLU A 114 3.10 -13.94 21.54
N LYS A 115 3.87 -13.34 20.64
CA LYS A 115 5.07 -12.57 20.96
C LYS A 115 5.25 -11.39 20.02
N VAL A 116 4.37 -10.40 20.18
CA VAL A 116 4.48 -9.13 19.46
C VAL A 116 5.77 -8.41 19.90
N PRO A 117 6.62 -7.95 18.98
CA PRO A 117 7.79 -7.14 19.31
C PRO A 117 7.38 -5.82 19.97
N ALA A 118 8.26 -5.26 20.80
CA ALA A 118 7.97 -4.00 21.48
C ALA A 118 7.94 -2.79 20.52
N THR A 119 8.66 -2.86 19.40
CA THR A 119 8.82 -1.71 18.49
C THR A 119 8.78 -2.11 17.02
N ILE A 120 8.30 -1.18 16.20
CA ILE A 120 8.54 -1.12 14.75
C ILE A 120 9.76 -0.23 14.54
N ASP A 121 10.86 -0.81 14.07
CA ASP A 121 12.08 -0.04 13.80
C ASP A 121 12.03 0.56 12.39
N LEU A 122 11.70 1.85 12.30
CA LEU A 122 11.84 2.67 11.09
C LEU A 122 13.11 3.54 11.12
N ARG A 123 14.17 3.04 11.76
CA ARG A 123 15.50 3.64 11.89
C ARG A 123 15.50 4.94 12.69
N SER A 124 15.33 6.08 12.02
CA SER A 124 15.30 7.39 12.68
C SER A 124 13.98 7.65 13.41
N ALA A 125 13.02 6.73 13.30
CA ALA A 125 11.71 6.81 13.93
C ALA A 125 11.27 5.45 14.49
N PRO A 126 11.92 4.93 15.54
CA PRO A 126 11.43 3.74 16.22
C PRO A 126 10.06 4.03 16.83
N LEU A 127 9.09 3.15 16.58
CA LEU A 127 7.71 3.29 17.05
C LEU A 127 7.39 2.19 18.03
N GLU A 128 7.00 2.54 19.24
CA GLU A 128 6.59 1.60 20.26
C GLU A 128 5.18 1.08 19.98
N ILE A 129 5.00 -0.24 19.99
CA ILE A 129 3.69 -0.87 19.78
C ILE A 129 2.96 -0.91 21.11
N ILE A 130 1.96 -0.04 21.27
CA ILE A 130 1.20 0.08 22.52
C ILE A 130 -0.04 -0.82 22.52
N GLN A 131 -0.63 -1.08 21.35
CA GLN A 131 -1.81 -1.93 21.24
C GLN A 131 -1.88 -2.61 19.87
N VAL A 132 -2.42 -3.82 19.84
CA VAL A 132 -2.88 -4.49 18.62
C VAL A 132 -4.37 -4.81 18.74
N ALA A 133 -5.14 -4.48 17.70
CA ALA A 133 -6.58 -4.70 17.64
C ALA A 133 -7.01 -5.24 16.26
N ILE A 134 -8.21 -5.81 16.18
CA ILE A 134 -8.84 -6.20 14.91
C ILE A 134 -9.36 -4.93 14.23
N ALA A 135 -8.89 -4.69 13.00
CA ALA A 135 -9.33 -3.59 12.15
C ALA A 135 -10.42 -4.04 11.16
N ASN A 136 -10.24 -5.20 10.55
CA ASN A 136 -11.24 -5.85 9.71
C ASN A 136 -11.52 -7.24 10.30
N PRO A 137 -12.81 -7.61 10.51
CA PRO A 137 -13.15 -8.80 11.26
C PRO A 137 -12.60 -10.09 10.61
N PRO A 138 -12.28 -11.11 11.42
CA PRO A 138 -11.97 -12.43 10.91
C PRO A 138 -13.15 -12.97 10.09
N THR A 139 -12.89 -13.43 8.86
CA THR A 139 -13.93 -13.96 7.96
C THR A 139 -13.36 -14.96 6.96
N THR A 140 -14.23 -15.56 6.15
CA THR A 140 -13.91 -16.46 5.04
C THR A 140 -14.43 -15.90 3.72
N TYR A 141 -13.83 -16.31 2.61
CA TYR A 141 -14.31 -15.98 1.26
C TYR A 141 -15.73 -16.51 1.04
N GLN A 142 -16.02 -17.72 1.52
CA GLN A 142 -17.38 -18.28 1.48
C GLN A 142 -18.38 -17.41 2.25
N HIS A 143 -18.00 -16.89 3.42
CA HIS A 143 -18.86 -15.97 4.17
C HIS A 143 -19.13 -14.68 3.39
N LEU A 144 -18.09 -14.09 2.78
CA LEU A 144 -18.27 -12.89 1.94
C LEU A 144 -19.21 -13.16 0.76
N LEU A 145 -19.14 -14.33 0.11
CA LEU A 145 -20.02 -14.70 -1.00
C LEU A 145 -21.48 -14.91 -0.56
N SER A 146 -21.68 -15.55 0.60
CA SER A 146 -23.02 -15.84 1.15
C SER A 146 -23.67 -14.68 1.92
N SER A 147 -22.95 -13.57 2.06
CA SER A 147 -23.40 -12.40 2.80
C SER A 147 -24.53 -11.65 2.05
N LYS A 148 -25.14 -10.66 2.71
CA LYS A 148 -26.25 -9.90 2.12
C LYS A 148 -25.84 -9.23 0.81
N THR A 149 -26.56 -9.54 -0.26
CA THR A 149 -26.42 -8.92 -1.57
C THR A 149 -26.56 -7.39 -1.50
N LEU A 150 -25.62 -6.68 -2.11
CA LEU A 150 -25.51 -5.23 -2.14
C LEU A 150 -25.92 -4.71 -3.53
N LYS A 151 -26.92 -3.83 -3.57
CA LYS A 151 -27.38 -3.20 -4.83
C LYS A 151 -26.52 -1.99 -5.24
N SER A 152 -25.82 -1.42 -4.27
CA SER A 152 -24.88 -0.31 -4.44
C SER A 152 -23.73 -0.44 -3.46
N LEU A 153 -22.59 0.15 -3.81
CA LEU A 153 -21.36 0.12 -3.03
C LEU A 153 -20.76 1.52 -2.97
N ASN A 154 -20.45 1.97 -1.76
CA ASN A 154 -19.66 3.17 -1.54
C ASN A 154 -18.23 2.76 -1.19
N LEU A 155 -17.26 3.20 -1.99
CA LEU A 155 -15.85 2.96 -1.73
C LEU A 155 -15.12 4.27 -1.47
N SER A 156 -14.27 4.28 -0.46
CA SER A 156 -13.31 5.37 -0.22
C SER A 156 -11.88 4.87 -0.32
N PHE A 157 -11.08 5.52 -1.15
CA PHE A 157 -9.67 5.28 -1.39
C PHE A 157 -8.85 6.20 -0.50
N ILE A 158 -8.47 5.66 0.67
CA ILE A 158 -7.82 6.40 1.75
C ILE A 158 -6.36 6.72 1.43
N SER A 159 -5.69 5.88 0.66
CA SER A 159 -4.32 6.12 0.18
C SER A 159 -4.28 6.15 -1.34
N PRO A 160 -3.27 6.77 -1.97
CA PRO A 160 -3.11 6.81 -3.43
C PRO A 160 -3.36 5.44 -4.09
N THR A 161 -4.34 5.40 -4.98
CA THR A 161 -4.77 4.21 -5.71
C THR A 161 -4.51 4.40 -7.20
N SER A 162 -4.01 3.37 -7.88
CA SER A 162 -3.68 3.47 -9.30
C SER A 162 -3.79 2.11 -9.97
N PHE A 163 -4.14 2.12 -11.25
CA PHE A 163 -4.15 0.93 -12.10
C PHE A 163 -3.06 1.03 -13.17
N ARG A 164 -2.88 -0.06 -13.93
CA ARG A 164 -2.04 -0.06 -15.13
C ARG A 164 -2.93 -0.21 -16.36
N ARG A 165 -2.69 0.63 -17.36
CA ARG A 165 -3.32 0.53 -18.68
C ARG A 165 -2.26 0.79 -19.76
N LYS A 166 -2.04 -0.17 -20.65
CA LYS A 166 -1.01 -0.09 -21.72
C LYS A 166 0.37 0.39 -21.18
N LYS A 167 0.83 -0.19 -20.06
CA LYS A 167 2.08 0.18 -19.34
C LYS A 167 2.07 1.53 -18.59
N HIS A 168 1.07 2.38 -18.78
CA HIS A 168 0.93 3.66 -18.09
C HIS A 168 0.12 3.53 -16.79
N HIS A 169 0.29 4.49 -15.88
CA HIS A 169 -0.61 4.61 -14.73
C HIS A 169 -1.98 5.07 -15.20
N PHE A 170 -3.02 4.52 -14.61
CA PHE A 170 -4.41 4.89 -14.88
C PHE A 170 -5.07 5.27 -13.55
N PRO A 171 -5.14 6.59 -13.25
CA PRO A 171 -5.60 7.09 -11.95
C PRO A 171 -7.13 7.31 -11.94
N LEU A 172 -7.91 6.37 -12.46
CA LEU A 172 -9.37 6.47 -12.49
C LEU A 172 -10.02 5.15 -12.02
N PRO A 173 -10.95 5.20 -11.05
CA PRO A 173 -11.70 4.04 -10.58
C PRO A 173 -12.85 3.72 -11.54
N LEU A 174 -12.53 3.27 -12.75
CA LEU A 174 -13.56 2.66 -13.61
C LEU A 174 -13.96 1.30 -13.04
N PRO A 175 -15.25 0.89 -13.15
CA PRO A 175 -15.74 -0.38 -12.64
C PRO A 175 -14.85 -1.55 -13.04
N ARG A 176 -14.57 -1.75 -14.35
CA ARG A 176 -13.66 -2.82 -14.81
C ARG A 176 -12.37 -2.88 -14.03
N ASN A 177 -11.71 -1.74 -13.82
CA ASN A 177 -10.39 -1.67 -13.22
C ASN A 177 -10.42 -2.00 -11.72
N VAL A 178 -11.43 -1.50 -11.02
CA VAL A 178 -11.64 -1.75 -9.59
C VAL A 178 -11.98 -3.22 -9.37
N PHE A 179 -12.97 -3.75 -10.07
CA PHE A 179 -13.41 -5.13 -9.89
C PHE A 179 -12.39 -6.15 -10.41
N HIS A 180 -11.65 -5.85 -11.48
CA HIS A 180 -10.51 -6.67 -11.89
C HIS A 180 -9.40 -6.71 -10.82
N SER A 181 -9.15 -5.61 -10.12
CA SER A 181 -8.19 -5.60 -9.02
C SER A 181 -8.57 -6.57 -7.90
N TYR A 182 -9.85 -6.61 -7.53
CA TYR A 182 -10.35 -7.51 -6.49
C TYR A 182 -10.44 -8.94 -6.98
N LEU A 183 -10.96 -9.16 -8.19
CA LEU A 183 -11.17 -10.47 -8.76
C LEU A 183 -9.87 -11.27 -8.90
N ARG A 184 -8.76 -10.63 -9.29
CA ARG A 184 -7.45 -11.32 -9.34
C ARG A 184 -7.06 -11.92 -7.98
N ARG A 185 -7.26 -11.16 -6.89
CA ARG A 185 -6.95 -11.63 -5.53
C ARG A 185 -8.00 -12.62 -5.02
N TRP A 186 -9.25 -12.47 -5.43
CA TRP A 186 -10.29 -13.47 -5.16
C TRP A 186 -9.91 -14.80 -5.81
N ASN A 187 -9.67 -14.83 -7.11
CA ASN A 187 -9.35 -16.05 -7.86
C ASN A 187 -8.05 -16.73 -7.38
N ASP A 188 -7.06 -15.95 -6.91
CA ASP A 188 -5.80 -16.50 -6.39
C ASP A 188 -5.95 -17.16 -5.01
N PHE A 189 -6.87 -16.70 -4.15
CA PHE A 189 -6.89 -17.09 -2.73
C PHE A 189 -8.19 -17.72 -2.22
N SER A 190 -9.32 -17.52 -2.91
CA SER A 190 -10.64 -17.92 -2.39
C SER A 190 -10.95 -19.40 -2.53
N ASN A 191 -10.23 -20.13 -3.38
CA ASN A 191 -10.61 -21.46 -3.88
C ASN A 191 -12.02 -21.51 -4.53
N LEU A 192 -12.57 -20.35 -4.90
CA LEU A 192 -13.88 -20.16 -5.53
C LEU A 192 -13.73 -19.28 -6.78
N PRO A 193 -12.95 -19.69 -7.79
CA PRO A 193 -12.60 -18.83 -8.91
C PRO A 193 -13.80 -18.59 -9.84
N TYR A 194 -13.87 -17.39 -10.41
CA TYR A 194 -14.84 -17.02 -11.44
C TYR A 194 -14.15 -16.73 -12.79
N PRO A 195 -14.82 -16.98 -13.93
CA PRO A 195 -14.32 -16.60 -15.25
C PRO A 195 -14.11 -15.08 -15.33
N GLN A 196 -12.85 -14.68 -15.56
CA GLN A 196 -12.47 -13.27 -15.45
C GLN A 196 -13.14 -12.39 -16.49
N ASP A 197 -13.09 -12.77 -17.77
CA ASP A 197 -13.56 -11.90 -18.84
C ASP A 197 -15.09 -11.76 -18.81
N GLU A 198 -15.82 -12.86 -18.57
CA GLU A 198 -17.28 -12.85 -18.47
C GLU A 198 -17.77 -11.92 -17.34
N PHE A 199 -17.18 -12.04 -16.15
CA PHE A 199 -17.54 -11.17 -15.04
C PHE A 199 -17.18 -9.71 -15.30
N LEU A 200 -16.00 -9.44 -15.90
CA LEU A 200 -15.59 -8.06 -16.17
C LEU A 200 -16.42 -7.40 -17.28
N ASP A 201 -16.87 -8.16 -18.26
CA ASP A 201 -17.79 -7.67 -19.29
C ASP A 201 -19.17 -7.39 -18.68
N TRP A 202 -19.65 -8.24 -17.77
CA TRP A 202 -20.85 -7.97 -16.97
C TRP A 202 -20.70 -6.71 -16.11
N ILE A 203 -19.53 -6.50 -15.49
CA ILE A 203 -19.24 -5.28 -14.71
C ILE A 203 -19.33 -4.04 -15.60
N ASP A 204 -18.73 -4.07 -16.80
CA ASP A 204 -18.73 -2.93 -17.71
C ASP A 204 -20.11 -2.60 -18.26
N GLU A 205 -20.96 -3.60 -18.46
CA GLU A 205 -22.33 -3.42 -18.95
C GLU A 205 -23.28 -2.91 -17.86
N TYR A 206 -23.17 -3.44 -16.63
CA TYR A 206 -24.22 -3.28 -15.62
C TYR A 206 -23.85 -2.48 -14.37
N VAL A 207 -22.58 -2.14 -14.15
CA VAL A 207 -22.16 -1.33 -12.99
C VAL A 207 -22.06 0.14 -13.38
N LEU A 208 -22.90 0.95 -12.76
CA LEU A 208 -23.00 2.39 -13.00
C LEU A 208 -22.22 3.16 -11.94
N ILE A 209 -21.61 4.29 -12.35
CA ILE A 209 -21.07 5.28 -11.41
C ILE A 209 -22.17 6.32 -11.13
N ASN A 210 -22.65 6.39 -9.90
CA ASN A 210 -23.68 7.36 -9.51
C ASN A 210 -23.08 8.71 -9.12
N ARG A 211 -22.01 8.66 -8.32
CA ARG A 211 -21.36 9.82 -7.72
C ARG A 211 -19.89 9.50 -7.49
N HIS A 212 -19.03 10.50 -7.65
CA HIS A 212 -17.65 10.40 -7.20
C HIS A 212 -17.11 11.75 -6.72
N GLN A 213 -16.13 11.71 -5.83
CA GLN A 213 -15.32 12.84 -5.42
C GLN A 213 -13.87 12.35 -5.39
N LEU A 214 -13.10 12.71 -6.41
CA LEU A 214 -11.77 12.15 -6.64
C LEU A 214 -10.75 13.27 -6.81
N GLN A 215 -9.57 13.05 -6.27
CA GLN A 215 -8.42 13.92 -6.47
C GLN A 215 -7.26 13.09 -7.02
N THR A 216 -6.70 13.53 -8.14
CA THR A 216 -5.46 12.94 -8.67
C THR A 216 -4.29 13.37 -7.80
N THR A 217 -3.41 12.43 -7.49
CA THR A 217 -2.17 12.65 -6.75
C THR A 217 -1.03 11.90 -7.41
N LYS A 218 0.21 12.37 -7.24
CA LYS A 218 1.40 11.69 -7.75
C LYS A 218 2.33 11.45 -6.58
N VAL A 219 2.56 10.21 -6.20
CA VAL A 219 3.40 9.85 -5.04
C VAL A 219 4.63 9.06 -5.47
N ALA A 220 5.69 9.10 -4.66
CA ALA A 220 6.81 8.18 -4.85
C ALA A 220 6.41 6.80 -4.30
N ALA A 221 6.67 5.71 -5.01
CA ALA A 221 6.13 4.41 -4.63
C ALA A 221 7.14 3.27 -4.79
N GLY A 222 7.23 2.41 -3.78
CA GLY A 222 8.18 1.30 -3.71
C GLY A 222 9.64 1.77 -3.81
N LYS A 223 10.56 0.85 -4.11
CA LYS A 223 12.01 1.16 -4.17
C LYS A 223 12.37 2.22 -5.23
N ARG A 224 11.66 2.28 -6.37
CA ARG A 224 11.98 3.21 -7.47
C ARG A 224 10.71 3.66 -8.20
N GLY A 225 10.71 4.92 -8.63
CA GLY A 225 9.70 5.51 -9.50
C GLY A 225 8.60 6.27 -8.77
N THR A 226 7.65 6.75 -9.55
CA THR A 226 6.48 7.49 -9.09
C THR A 226 5.23 6.75 -9.54
N VAL A 227 4.11 7.04 -8.88
CA VAL A 227 2.78 6.55 -9.22
C VAL A 227 1.86 7.75 -9.30
N THR A 228 1.29 7.99 -10.48
CA THR A 228 0.11 8.84 -10.60
C THR A 228 -1.11 8.00 -10.24
N GLY A 229 -1.84 8.41 -9.22
CA GLY A 229 -3.01 7.74 -8.68
C GLY A 229 -4.11 8.72 -8.30
N PHE A 230 -5.10 8.22 -7.57
CA PHE A 230 -6.20 9.00 -7.03
C PHE A 230 -6.49 8.64 -5.58
N VAL A 231 -7.10 9.58 -4.88
CA VAL A 231 -7.74 9.39 -3.56
C VAL A 231 -9.16 9.94 -3.64
N GLY A 232 -9.99 9.62 -2.66
CA GLY A 232 -11.37 10.11 -2.55
C GLY A 232 -12.39 8.99 -2.54
N ALA A 233 -13.63 9.27 -2.94
CA ALA A 233 -14.74 8.33 -2.84
C ALA A 233 -15.51 8.16 -4.16
N ILE A 234 -16.16 7.01 -4.32
CA ILE A 234 -17.02 6.67 -5.46
C ILE A 234 -18.20 5.81 -4.99
N GLU A 235 -19.35 6.03 -5.61
CA GLU A 235 -20.56 5.22 -5.48
C GLU A 235 -20.82 4.46 -6.77
N TYR A 236 -20.91 3.13 -6.66
CA TYR A 236 -21.37 2.25 -7.71
C TYR A 236 -22.78 1.76 -7.44
N SER A 237 -23.56 1.52 -8.50
CA SER A 237 -24.84 0.81 -8.41
C SER A 237 -25.04 -0.16 -9.54
N LEU A 238 -25.92 -1.14 -9.33
CA LEU A 238 -26.29 -2.13 -10.34
C LEU A 238 -27.51 -1.68 -11.14
N ALA A 239 -27.41 -1.78 -12.47
CA ALA A 239 -28.55 -1.66 -13.36
C ALA A 239 -29.60 -2.76 -13.08
N LYS A 240 -30.86 -2.53 -13.45
CA LYS A 240 -31.94 -3.52 -13.21
C LYS A 240 -31.68 -4.87 -13.92
N ALA A 241 -31.10 -4.84 -15.11
CA ALA A 241 -30.79 -6.05 -15.88
C ALA A 241 -29.65 -6.88 -15.25
N ALA A 242 -28.83 -6.29 -14.37
CA ALA A 242 -27.77 -7.01 -13.65
C ALA A 242 -28.31 -8.23 -12.88
N PHE A 243 -29.53 -8.11 -12.35
CA PHE A 243 -30.19 -9.12 -11.52
C PHE A 243 -30.68 -10.35 -12.29
N GLU A 244 -30.55 -10.38 -13.61
CA GLU A 244 -30.74 -11.59 -14.42
C GLU A 244 -29.60 -12.60 -14.24
N GLN A 245 -28.46 -12.17 -13.70
CA GLN A 245 -27.29 -13.01 -13.40
C GLN A 245 -26.94 -12.92 -11.90
N PRO A 246 -27.71 -13.59 -11.02
CA PRO A 246 -27.59 -13.43 -9.56
C PRO A 246 -26.21 -13.81 -9.02
N GLU A 247 -25.53 -14.78 -9.63
CA GLU A 247 -24.17 -15.19 -9.25
C GLU A 247 -23.13 -14.06 -9.38
N PHE A 248 -23.25 -13.20 -10.40
CA PHE A 248 -22.37 -12.04 -10.56
C PHE A 248 -22.77 -10.88 -9.66
N VAL A 249 -24.04 -10.76 -9.31
CA VAL A 249 -24.50 -9.81 -8.29
C VAL A 249 -23.94 -10.17 -6.91
N ASP A 250 -23.93 -11.45 -6.56
CA ASP A 250 -23.34 -11.94 -5.31
C ASP A 250 -21.82 -11.76 -5.30
N LEU A 251 -21.14 -12.06 -6.42
CA LEU A 251 -19.71 -11.80 -6.55
C LEU A 251 -19.38 -10.30 -6.45
N PHE A 252 -20.13 -9.42 -7.11
CA PHE A 252 -19.99 -7.97 -6.97
C PHE A 252 -20.07 -7.53 -5.50
N SER A 253 -21.05 -8.07 -4.77
CA SER A 253 -21.25 -7.80 -3.34
C SER A 253 -20.08 -8.32 -2.49
N ALA A 254 -19.60 -9.52 -2.78
CA ALA A 254 -18.48 -10.14 -2.09
C ALA A 254 -17.16 -9.38 -2.33
N LEU A 255 -16.89 -8.97 -3.58
CA LEU A 255 -15.70 -8.19 -3.94
C LEU A 255 -15.74 -6.79 -3.30
N GLY A 256 -16.92 -6.17 -3.19
CA GLY A 256 -17.10 -4.93 -2.44
C GLY A 256 -16.71 -5.08 -0.96
N GLN A 257 -17.08 -6.20 -0.34
CA GLN A 257 -16.72 -6.52 1.05
C GLN A 257 -15.29 -7.03 1.22
N LEU A 258 -14.66 -7.54 0.17
CA LEU A 258 -13.24 -7.90 0.15
C LEU A 258 -12.35 -6.64 0.06
N ALA A 259 -12.84 -5.54 -0.52
CA ALA A 259 -12.06 -4.34 -0.78
C ALA A 259 -11.29 -3.78 0.45
N PRO A 260 -11.86 -3.73 1.68
CA PRO A 260 -11.14 -3.30 2.88
C PRO A 260 -9.96 -4.19 3.30
N TYR A 261 -9.97 -5.47 2.93
CA TYR A 261 -8.89 -6.42 3.23
C TYR A 261 -7.79 -6.33 2.16
N CYS A 262 -8.18 -6.40 0.90
CA CYS A 262 -7.24 -6.61 -0.20
C CYS A 262 -6.73 -5.32 -0.85
N GLY A 263 -7.37 -4.19 -0.56
CA GLY A 263 -7.07 -2.90 -1.17
C GLY A 263 -7.33 -2.89 -2.68
N THR A 264 -7.12 -1.73 -3.29
CA THR A 264 -7.42 -1.47 -4.71
C THR A 264 -6.16 -1.15 -5.49
N GLY A 265 -6.05 -1.70 -6.69
CA GLY A 265 -4.98 -1.40 -7.63
C GLY A 265 -3.67 -2.11 -7.29
N HIS A 266 -2.55 -1.45 -7.62
CA HIS A 266 -1.20 -1.99 -7.42
C HIS A 266 -0.50 -1.37 -6.20
N LYS A 267 0.56 -2.06 -5.73
CA LYS A 267 1.40 -1.63 -4.60
C LYS A 267 0.68 -1.58 -3.25
N THR A 268 -0.37 -2.40 -3.07
CA THR A 268 -1.07 -2.57 -1.79
C THR A 268 -0.20 -3.12 -0.66
N THR A 269 0.92 -3.75 -0.99
CA THR A 269 1.94 -4.18 -0.01
C THR A 269 2.92 -3.06 0.38
N PHE A 270 2.76 -1.84 -0.15
CA PHE A 270 3.64 -0.68 0.09
C PHE A 270 2.86 0.56 0.55
N GLY A 271 1.67 0.39 1.14
CA GLY A 271 0.87 1.51 1.68
C GLY A 271 -0.09 2.16 0.70
N LEU A 272 -0.15 1.71 -0.56
CA LEU A 272 -1.07 2.25 -1.57
C LEU A 272 -2.38 1.47 -1.60
N GLY A 273 -3.44 2.02 -2.22
CA GLY A 273 -4.67 1.27 -2.47
C GLY A 273 -5.54 0.95 -1.24
N ARG A 274 -5.24 1.45 -0.04
CA ARG A 274 -6.09 1.27 1.14
C ARG A 274 -7.50 1.76 0.86
N THR A 275 -8.47 0.86 1.01
CA THR A 275 -9.87 1.09 0.62
C THR A 275 -10.79 0.85 1.82
N LYS A 276 -11.87 1.59 1.92
CA LYS A 276 -12.97 1.36 2.88
C LYS A 276 -14.27 1.15 2.13
N LEU A 277 -15.12 0.25 2.63
CA LEU A 277 -16.50 0.05 2.15
C LEU A 277 -17.44 1.03 2.85
N SER A 278 -17.22 2.32 2.62
CA SER A 278 -18.10 3.40 3.05
C SER A 278 -17.76 4.68 2.28
N TRP A 279 -18.67 5.65 2.28
CA TRP A 279 -18.37 7.01 1.83
C TRP A 279 -17.68 7.77 2.98
N THR A 280 -16.45 8.23 2.75
CA THR A 280 -15.68 9.02 3.71
C THR A 280 -15.25 10.31 3.01
N GLU A 281 -15.67 11.45 3.56
CA GLU A 281 -15.32 12.78 3.02
C GLU A 281 -13.89 13.20 3.38
N ASN A 282 -13.32 12.63 4.43
CA ASN A 282 -11.98 12.92 4.91
C ASN A 282 -10.91 12.15 4.12
N THR A 283 -10.28 12.91 3.22
CA THR A 283 -9.06 12.59 2.46
C THR A 283 -7.87 12.36 3.44
N PRO A 284 -6.85 11.56 3.10
CA PRO A 284 -5.64 11.37 3.92
C PRO A 284 -5.01 12.71 4.35
N SER A 285 -4.14 12.69 5.38
CA SER A 285 -3.47 13.90 5.87
C SER A 285 -2.81 14.63 4.70
N ILE A 286 -3.42 15.74 4.29
CA ILE A 286 -3.08 16.49 3.07
C ILE A 286 -1.58 16.81 3.03
N GLU A 287 -1.00 17.04 4.21
CA GLU A 287 0.41 17.32 4.40
C GLU A 287 1.35 16.16 4.01
N SER A 288 1.03 14.91 4.38
CA SER A 288 1.88 13.76 4.05
C SER A 288 1.92 13.50 2.55
N LEU A 289 0.74 13.51 1.90
CA LEU A 289 0.61 13.41 0.45
C LEU A 289 1.32 14.56 -0.27
N ALA A 290 1.28 15.78 0.26
CA ALA A 290 1.96 16.91 -0.33
C ALA A 290 3.49 16.70 -0.36
N VAL A 291 4.08 16.17 0.72
CA VAL A 291 5.53 15.88 0.76
C VAL A 291 5.91 14.75 -0.19
N GLU A 292 5.13 13.67 -0.23
CA GLU A 292 5.34 12.59 -1.20
C GLU A 292 5.23 13.09 -2.64
N THR A 293 4.30 14.01 -2.89
CA THR A 293 4.09 14.63 -4.21
C THR A 293 5.27 15.50 -4.63
N GLN A 294 5.74 16.35 -3.72
CA GLN A 294 6.95 17.13 -3.98
C GLN A 294 8.16 16.23 -4.18
N LEU A 295 8.23 15.05 -3.54
CA LEU A 295 9.30 14.09 -3.77
C LEU A 295 9.23 13.47 -5.16
N ALA A 296 8.04 13.03 -5.55
CA ALA A 296 7.80 12.49 -6.88
C ALA A 296 8.16 13.51 -7.98
N GLN A 297 7.73 14.76 -7.84
CA GLN A 297 8.05 15.84 -8.78
C GLN A 297 9.56 16.10 -8.88
N ARG A 298 10.26 16.15 -7.74
CA ARG A 298 11.73 16.33 -7.74
C ARG A 298 12.46 15.17 -8.41
N ILE A 299 12.01 13.93 -8.21
CA ILE A 299 12.60 12.76 -8.87
C ILE A 299 12.42 12.86 -10.40
N GLU A 300 11.25 13.29 -10.86
CA GLU A 300 10.94 13.45 -12.29
C GLU A 300 11.77 14.56 -12.96
N GLU A 301 11.88 15.71 -12.28
CA GLU A 301 12.72 16.83 -12.72
C GLU A 301 14.19 16.40 -12.85
N LEU A 302 14.74 15.78 -11.80
CA LEU A 302 16.11 15.28 -11.80
C LEU A 302 16.32 14.19 -12.86
N THR A 303 15.35 13.30 -13.06
CA THR A 303 15.42 12.27 -14.11
C THR A 303 15.52 12.92 -15.49
N THR A 304 14.67 13.92 -15.75
CA THR A 304 14.64 14.65 -17.03
C THR A 304 15.97 15.35 -17.29
N ASN A 305 16.52 16.03 -16.29
CA ASN A 305 17.81 16.70 -16.41
C ASN A 305 18.97 15.72 -16.63
N LEU A 306 18.98 14.60 -15.91
CA LEU A 306 20.00 13.56 -16.11
C LEU A 306 19.91 12.90 -17.48
N LEU A 307 18.71 12.74 -18.05
CA LEU A 307 18.54 12.21 -19.41
C LEU A 307 19.10 13.15 -20.48
N LYS A 308 18.95 14.47 -20.31
CA LYS A 308 19.50 15.47 -21.25
C LYS A 308 21.03 15.38 -21.37
N THR A 309 21.72 14.95 -20.32
CA THR A 309 23.19 14.81 -20.29
C THR A 309 23.68 13.45 -20.81
N GLN A 310 22.78 12.50 -21.13
CA GLN A 310 23.16 11.19 -21.66
C GLN A 310 23.48 11.27 -23.16
N LYS A 311 24.72 10.89 -23.53
CA LYS A 311 25.16 10.77 -24.93
C LYS A 311 24.44 9.65 -25.70
N ARG A 312 23.84 8.68 -25.00
CA ARG A 312 23.07 7.56 -25.57
C ARG A 312 21.70 7.52 -24.92
N THR A 313 20.65 7.84 -25.67
CA THR A 313 19.25 7.86 -25.22
C THR A 313 18.49 6.58 -25.53
N GLY A 314 19.12 5.60 -26.20
CA GLY A 314 18.47 4.34 -26.59
C GLY A 314 18.33 3.34 -25.45
N GLY A 315 17.09 2.95 -25.14
CA GLY A 315 16.74 1.79 -24.31
C GLY A 315 16.32 2.11 -22.87
N THR A 316 15.61 1.16 -22.24
CA THR A 316 15.10 1.26 -20.85
C THR A 316 16.23 1.34 -19.80
N ARG A 317 17.44 0.89 -20.13
CA ARG A 317 18.58 0.89 -19.20
C ARG A 317 19.06 2.30 -18.83
N ALA A 318 19.14 3.21 -19.80
CA ALA A 318 19.56 4.59 -19.56
C ALA A 318 18.55 5.33 -18.65
N LEU A 319 17.26 5.14 -18.94
CA LEU A 319 16.16 5.66 -18.12
C LEU A 319 16.21 5.13 -16.69
N ASN A 320 16.34 3.81 -16.51
CA ASN A 320 16.39 3.18 -15.18
C ASN A 320 17.58 3.68 -14.34
N VAL A 321 18.75 3.87 -14.96
CA VAL A 321 19.94 4.41 -14.27
C VAL A 321 19.72 5.87 -13.89
N CYS A 322 19.17 6.70 -14.78
CA CYS A 322 18.87 8.10 -14.49
C CYS A 322 17.82 8.23 -13.38
N GLN A 323 16.75 7.43 -13.44
CA GLN A 323 15.73 7.38 -12.38
C GLN A 323 16.33 6.97 -11.03
N THR A 324 17.19 5.94 -11.01
CA THR A 324 17.83 5.49 -9.76
C THR A 324 18.71 6.60 -9.16
N ARG A 325 19.51 7.27 -10.00
CA ARG A 325 20.36 8.40 -9.59
C ARG A 325 19.53 9.59 -9.10
N ALA A 326 18.46 9.93 -9.81
CA ALA A 326 17.52 10.97 -9.44
C ALA A 326 16.81 10.67 -8.10
N THR A 327 16.37 9.42 -7.91
CA THR A 327 15.81 8.95 -6.63
C THR A 327 16.83 9.12 -5.51
N ILE A 328 18.05 8.62 -5.64
CA ILE A 328 19.09 8.76 -4.62
C ILE A 328 19.34 10.23 -4.28
N LEU A 329 19.52 11.09 -5.29
CA LEU A 329 19.82 12.51 -5.08
C LEU A 329 18.63 13.25 -4.45
N ALA A 330 17.40 13.05 -4.93
CA ALA A 330 16.20 13.69 -4.38
C ALA A 330 15.94 13.29 -2.92
N ARG A 331 16.22 12.02 -2.57
CA ARG A 331 16.13 11.51 -1.19
C ARG A 331 17.21 12.13 -0.31
N GLN A 332 18.46 12.22 -0.79
CA GLN A 332 19.56 12.87 -0.08
C GLN A 332 19.33 14.38 0.14
N GLU A 333 18.82 15.10 -0.86
CA GLU A 333 18.45 16.54 -0.76
C GLU A 333 17.40 16.83 0.33
N ARG A 334 16.66 15.79 0.76
CA ARG A 334 15.68 15.87 1.85
C ARG A 334 16.21 15.41 3.21
N GLY A 335 17.53 15.18 3.31
CA GLY A 335 18.21 14.86 4.57
C GLY A 335 18.32 13.37 4.87
N GLU A 336 17.96 12.48 3.94
CA GLU A 336 18.16 11.05 4.17
C GLU A 336 19.64 10.66 4.01
N SER A 337 20.14 9.82 4.94
CA SER A 337 21.51 9.33 4.88
C SER A 337 21.70 8.36 3.70
N LEU A 338 22.88 8.41 3.06
CA LEU A 338 23.21 7.48 1.98
C LEU A 338 23.25 6.02 2.44
N LYS A 339 23.50 5.76 3.74
CA LYS A 339 23.44 4.42 4.33
C LYS A 339 22.01 3.88 4.34
N ASN A 340 21.04 4.70 4.74
CA ASN A 340 19.62 4.33 4.76
C ASN A 340 19.09 4.10 3.34
N ILE A 341 19.44 4.99 2.41
CA ILE A 341 19.08 4.84 0.99
C ILE A 341 19.65 3.54 0.42
N ALA A 342 20.92 3.22 0.71
CA ALA A 342 21.57 1.99 0.25
C ALA A 342 20.85 0.72 0.72
N LEU A 343 20.49 0.67 2.01
CA LEU A 343 19.75 -0.46 2.57
C LEU A 343 18.36 -0.64 1.92
N GLU A 344 17.59 0.43 1.71
CA GLU A 344 16.25 0.31 1.11
C GLU A 344 16.25 -0.06 -0.37
N LEU A 345 17.22 0.49 -1.11
CA LEU A 345 17.37 0.20 -2.53
C LEU A 345 18.02 -1.17 -2.78
N ASP A 346 18.45 -1.86 -1.72
CA ASP A 346 19.21 -3.11 -1.79
C ASP A 346 20.47 -2.94 -2.65
N MET A 347 21.27 -1.93 -2.30
CA MET A 347 22.48 -1.51 -3.02
C MET A 347 23.62 -1.29 -2.04
N SER A 348 24.88 -1.47 -2.50
CA SER A 348 26.02 -1.15 -1.64
C SER A 348 26.15 0.36 -1.41
N TYR A 349 26.61 0.74 -0.22
CA TYR A 349 26.83 2.14 0.16
C TYR A 349 27.73 2.89 -0.85
N GLU A 350 28.82 2.26 -1.31
CA GLU A 350 29.73 2.87 -2.27
C GLU A 350 29.05 3.12 -3.64
N THR A 351 28.14 2.23 -4.06
CA THR A 351 27.36 2.45 -5.29
C THR A 351 26.45 3.66 -5.14
N VAL A 352 25.71 3.75 -4.02
CA VAL A 352 24.80 4.86 -3.74
C VAL A 352 25.54 6.20 -3.64
N LYS A 353 26.67 6.21 -2.95
CA LYS A 353 27.57 7.39 -2.85
C LYS A 353 28.08 7.83 -4.22
N THR A 354 28.51 6.88 -5.05
CA THR A 354 28.95 7.14 -6.43
C THR A 354 27.81 7.72 -7.27
N TYR A 355 26.61 7.14 -7.18
CA TYR A 355 25.45 7.58 -7.94
C TYR A 355 25.01 8.99 -7.55
N ALA A 356 25.00 9.30 -6.25
CA ALA A 356 24.72 10.66 -5.76
C ALA A 356 25.75 11.68 -6.29
N LYS A 357 27.05 11.33 -6.25
CA LYS A 357 28.13 12.19 -6.76
C LYS A 357 27.99 12.45 -8.26
N ILE A 358 27.72 11.41 -9.05
CA ILE A 358 27.52 11.53 -10.51
C ILE A 358 26.31 12.41 -10.81
N ALA A 359 25.19 12.18 -10.12
CA ALA A 359 23.97 12.96 -10.32
C ALA A 359 24.19 14.45 -10.06
N ARG A 360 24.84 14.78 -8.93
CA ARG A 360 25.16 16.17 -8.57
C ARG A 360 26.09 16.83 -9.56
N LYS A 361 27.13 16.12 -10.02
CA LYS A 361 28.06 16.65 -11.03
C LYS A 361 27.32 16.99 -12.33
N ALA A 362 26.45 16.10 -12.80
CA ALA A 362 25.73 16.28 -14.05
C ALA A 362 24.72 17.45 -14.04
N LEU A 363 24.28 17.92 -12.87
CA LEU A 363 23.39 19.09 -12.74
C LEU A 363 24.15 20.41 -12.65
N ASN A 364 25.44 20.36 -12.28
CA ASN A 364 26.33 21.51 -12.19
C ASN A 364 27.20 21.68 -13.46
N SER A 365 27.00 20.82 -14.46
CA SER A 365 27.65 20.85 -15.78
C SER A 365 26.67 21.40 -16.80
#